data_AF-A0A562U4X6-F1
#
_entry.id   AF-A0A562U4X6-F1
#
_cell.length_a   1.000
_cell.length_b   1.000
_cell.length_c   1.000
_cell.angle_alpha   90.00
_cell.angle_beta   90.00
_cell.angle_gamma   90.00
#
_symmetry.space_group_name_H-M   'P 1'
#
loop_
_entity.id
_entity.type
_entity.pdbx_description
1 polymer ?
#
loop_
_entity_poly.entity_id
_entity_poly.type
_entity_poly.pdbx_seq_one_letter_code
_entity_poly.pdbx_strand_id
1 'polypeptide(L)' 'MLDDEFAIAYLKAVEKKHKDYFKSSKLGIMNCVVIKGKSLVSVHVINKDLPFEIRHDIEMMFWVE' A
#
# COMPACT_ATOMS: atom_id res chain seq x y z
N MET A 1 -17.66 7.18 7.40
CA MET A 1 -16.50 7.46 6.53
C MET A 1 -15.59 6.27 6.75
N LEU A 2 -15.65 5.30 5.83
CA LEU A 2 -15.14 3.95 6.07
C LEU A 2 -13.61 3.96 6.06
N ASP A 3 -12.99 3.35 7.04
CA ASP A 3 -11.53 3.30 7.23
C ASP A 3 -10.78 2.82 5.95
N ASP A 4 -11.45 2.06 5.09
CA ASP A 4 -10.95 1.62 3.78
C ASP A 4 -10.63 2.79 2.83
N GLU A 5 -11.43 3.85 2.84
CA GLU A 5 -11.21 5.03 1.98
C GLU A 5 -9.94 5.78 2.40
N PHE A 6 -9.69 5.86 3.71
CA PHE A 6 -8.45 6.42 4.25
C PHE A 6 -7.26 5.55 3.87
N ALA A 7 -7.37 4.23 4.01
CA ALA A 7 -6.30 3.32 3.63
C ALA A 7 -5.93 3.45 2.14
N ILE A 8 -6.92 3.52 1.25
CA ILE A 8 -6.71 3.74 -0.18
C ILE A 8 -6.04 5.09 -0.43
N ALA A 9 -6.44 6.16 0.27
CA ALA A 9 -5.84 7.48 0.12
C ALA A 9 -4.36 7.49 0.51
N TYR A 10 -4.00 6.85 1.63
CA TYR A 10 -2.60 6.72 2.06
C TYR A 10 -1.79 5.86 1.10
N LEU A 11 -2.32 4.73 0.63
CA LEU A 11 -1.65 3.91 -0.38
C LEU A 11 -1.37 4.71 -1.65
N LYS A 12 -2.33 5.49 -2.14
CA LYS A 12 -2.09 6.39 -3.29
C LYS A 12 -1.04 7.46 -3.01
N ALA A 13 -0.89 7.93 -1.77
CA ALA A 13 0.17 8.86 -1.40
C ALA A 13 1.56 8.19 -1.47
N VAL A 14 1.68 6.93 -1.01
CA VAL A 14 2.89 6.12 -1.15
C VAL A 14 3.22 5.87 -2.63
N GLU A 15 2.22 5.53 -3.45
CA GLU A 15 2.38 5.39 -4.91
C GLU A 15 2.92 6.66 -5.56
N LYS A 16 2.39 7.83 -5.15
CA LYS A 16 2.86 9.12 -5.65
C LYS A 16 4.30 9.45 -5.22
N LYS A 17 4.67 9.10 -4.00
CA LYS A 17 6.05 9.26 -3.48
C LYS A 17 7.05 8.43 -4.29
N HIS A 18 6.66 7.20 -4.65
CA HIS A 18 7.48 6.23 -5.40
C HIS A 18 7.08 6.08 -6.87
N LYS A 19 6.57 7.16 -7.48
CA LYS A 19 5.97 7.15 -8.83
C LYS A 19 6.87 6.54 -9.90
N ASP A 20 8.20 6.70 -9.79
CA ASP A 20 9.15 6.26 -10.81
C ASP A 20 9.26 4.74 -10.84
N TYR A 21 9.20 4.09 -9.67
CA TYR A 21 9.10 2.63 -9.56
C TYR A 21 7.80 2.11 -10.16
N PHE A 22 6.65 2.68 -9.77
CA PHE A 22 5.35 2.21 -10.27
C PHE A 22 5.19 2.44 -11.78
N LYS A 23 5.72 3.55 -12.30
CA LYS A 23 5.73 3.84 -13.73
C LYS A 23 6.63 2.89 -14.53
N SER A 24 7.83 2.57 -14.02
CA SER A 24 8.76 1.66 -14.70
C SER A 24 8.31 0.20 -14.65
N SER A 25 7.74 -0.23 -13.52
CA SER A 25 7.20 -1.59 -13.34
C SER A 25 5.85 -1.82 -14.02
N LYS A 26 5.16 -0.75 -14.47
CA LYS A 26 3.78 -0.80 -15.00
C LYS A 26 2.78 -1.43 -14.02
N LEU A 27 3.04 -1.26 -12.72
CA LEU A 27 2.17 -1.71 -11.63
C LEU A 27 1.56 -0.52 -10.91
N GLY A 28 0.39 -0.72 -10.31
CA GLY A 28 -0.16 0.21 -9.32
C GLY A 28 0.01 -0.34 -7.90
N ILE A 29 -0.02 0.53 -6.89
CA ILE A 29 0.14 0.09 -5.49
C ILE A 29 -0.97 -0.88 -5.05
N MET A 30 -2.18 -0.71 -5.58
CA MET A 30 -3.32 -1.60 -5.33
C MET A 30 -3.12 -3.01 -5.90
N ASN A 31 -2.17 -3.20 -6.84
CA ASN A 31 -1.78 -4.53 -7.33
C ASN A 31 -0.73 -5.20 -6.43
N CYS A 32 -0.17 -4.45 -5.47
CA CYS A 32 0.91 -4.92 -4.60
C CYS A 32 0.43 -5.22 -3.18
N VAL A 33 -0.80 -4.84 -2.84
CA VAL A 33 -1.37 -4.98 -1.49
C VAL A 33 -2.77 -5.55 -1.50
N VAL A 34 -3.19 -6.13 -0.38
CA VAL A 34 -4.58 -6.51 -0.10
C VAL A 34 -5.01 -5.79 1.17
N ILE A 35 -6.13 -5.09 1.09
CA ILE A 35 -6.77 -4.46 2.24
C ILE A 35 -7.77 -5.47 2.83
N LYS A 36 -7.69 -5.74 4.13
CA LYS A 36 -8.61 -6.64 4.83
C LYS A 36 -9.17 -6.00 6.10
N GLY A 37 -10.37 -6.42 6.46
CA GLY A 37 -11.02 -6.14 7.73
C GLY A 37 -12.28 -5.30 7.60
N LYS A 38 -13.24 -5.52 8.51
CA LYS A 38 -14.51 -4.77 8.56
C LYS A 38 -14.56 -3.70 9.66
N SER A 39 -13.69 -3.83 10.66
CA SER A 39 -13.64 -2.95 11.85
C SER A 39 -12.23 -2.45 12.17
N LEU A 40 -11.21 -3.12 11.62
CA LEU A 40 -9.80 -2.75 11.70
C LEU A 40 -9.22 -2.99 10.31
N VAL A 41 -8.72 -1.95 9.68
CA VAL A 41 -8.14 -2.04 8.34
C VAL A 41 -6.70 -2.48 8.45
N SER A 42 -6.41 -3.62 7.84
CA SER A 42 -5.07 -4.20 7.71
C SER A 42 -4.66 -4.17 6.25
N VAL A 43 -3.38 -3.91 6.00
CA VAL A 43 -2.81 -3.88 4.66
C VAL A 43 -1.72 -4.94 4.60
N HIS A 44 -1.90 -5.94 3.74
CA HIS A 44 -0.90 -6.97 3.53
C HIS A 44 -0.19 -6.74 2.20
N VAL A 45 1.13 -6.71 2.19
CA VAL A 45 1.92 -6.63 0.95
C VAL A 45 2.00 -8.02 0.32
N ILE A 46 1.41 -8.19 -0.86
CA ILE A 46 1.41 -9.46 -1.60
C ILE A 46 2.53 -9.54 -2.66
N ASN A 47 3.06 -8.39 -3.09
CA ASN A 47 4.17 -8.36 -4.03
C ASN A 47 5.52 -8.47 -3.32
N LYS A 48 6.18 -9.62 -3.46
CA LYS A 48 7.47 -9.90 -2.82
C LYS A 48 8.64 -9.10 -3.41
N ASP A 49 8.50 -8.62 -4.63
CA ASP A 49 9.50 -7.82 -5.34
C ASP A 49 9.38 -6.32 -5.04
N LEU A 50 8.40 -5.93 -4.20
CA LEU A 50 8.22 -4.55 -3.81
C LEU A 50 9.47 -4.04 -3.06
N PRO A 51 10.13 -2.96 -3.50
CA PRO A 51 11.32 -2.44 -2.85
C PRO A 51 11.11 -2.20 -1.36
N PHE A 52 12.18 -2.43 -0.57
CA PHE A 52 12.14 -2.30 0.88
C PHE A 52 11.60 -0.95 1.35
N GLU A 53 12.01 0.14 0.70
CA GLU A 53 11.57 1.50 1.06
C GLU A 53 10.05 1.70 0.93
N ILE A 54 9.44 1.12 -0.12
CA ILE A 54 7.99 1.19 -0.33
C ILE A 54 7.27 0.31 0.69
N ARG A 55 7.82 -0.87 0.97
CA ARG A 55 7.30 -1.79 2.01
C ARG A 55 7.29 -1.12 3.37
N HIS A 56 8.40 -0.50 3.74
CA HIS A 56 8.57 0.22 5.00
C HIS A 56 7.59 1.39 5.13
N ASP A 57 7.37 2.17 4.06
CA ASP A 57 6.38 3.26 4.07
C ASP A 57 4.95 2.75 4.33
N ILE A 58 4.60 1.56 3.83
CA ILE A 58 3.30 0.93 4.08
C ILE A 58 3.22 0.43 5.53
N GLU A 59 4.26 -0.26 6.01
CA GLU A 59 4.36 -0.80 7.38
C GLU A 59 4.34 0.27 8.47
N MET A 60 4.87 1.47 8.18
CA MET A 60 4.84 2.59 9.13
C MET A 60 3.46 3.23 9.29
N MET A 61 2.53 3.00 8.34
CA MET A 61 1.19 3.62 8.35
C MET A 61 0.08 2.66 8.72
N PHE A 62 0.28 1.36 8.52
CA PHE A 62 -0.73 0.34 8.76
C PHE A 62 -0.20 -0.72 9.70
N TRP A 63 -1.09 -1.33 10.48
CA TRP A 63 -0.74 -2.58 11.13
C TRP A 63 -0.60 -3.64 10.05
N VAL A 64 0.63 -4.10 9.82
CA VAL A 64 0.94 -5.15 8.85
C VAL A 64 1.05 -6.47 9.61
N GLU A 65 0.17 -7.42 9.27
CA GLU A 65 0.23 -8.83 9.70
C GLU A 65 0.89 -9.70 8.63
#